data_AF-A0A034WX61-F1
#
_entry.id   AF-A0A034WX61-F1
#
_cell.length_a   1.000
_cell.length_b   1.000
_cell.length_c   1.000
_cell.angle_alpha   90.00
_cell.angle_beta   90.00
_cell.angle_gamma   90.00
#
_symmetry.space_group_name_H-M   'P 1'
#
loop_
_entity.id
_entity.type
_entity.pdbx_description
1 polymer ?
#
loop_
_entity_poly.entity_id
_entity_poly.type
_entity_poly.pdbx_seq_one_letter_code
_entity_poly.pdbx_strand_id
1 'polypeptide(L)'
;NLQPVAITLRKGIQLYETMCVRWGVMLVGPTGGGKTAVLHNLAFALNYLYENEVPGPNFRPVTMQTMNPKAVHINELYGYVDSKTLEWQDGLLGLAVRTAVNCEEEIHQWIICDGP
;
A
#
# COMPACT_ATOMS: atom_id res chain seq x y z
N ASN A 1 -4.32 6.73 19.96
CA ASN A 1 -3.69 7.90 20.62
C ASN A 1 -2.74 8.64 19.67
N LEU A 2 -3.28 9.29 18.63
CA LEU A 2 -2.53 10.20 17.75
C LEU A 2 -3.10 11.61 17.94
N GLN A 3 -2.23 12.62 18.05
CA GLN A 3 -2.66 14.01 18.12
C GLN A 3 -2.88 14.55 16.70
N PRO A 4 -4.02 15.19 16.41
CA PRO A 4 -4.23 15.83 15.11
C PRO A 4 -3.32 17.05 15.02
N VAL A 5 -2.33 16.97 14.14
CA VAL A 5 -1.45 18.10 13.80
C VAL A 5 -1.73 18.51 12.36
N ALA A 6 -1.82 19.81 12.10
CA ALA A 6 -2.16 20.35 10.78
C ALA A 6 -1.28 19.80 9.65
N ILE A 7 0.01 19.57 9.92
CA ILE A 7 0.94 19.02 8.92
C ILE A 7 0.58 17.57 8.53
N THR A 8 0.19 16.74 9.49
CA THR A 8 -0.20 15.34 9.26
C THR A 8 -1.50 15.26 8.46
N LEU A 9 -2.47 16.14 8.77
CA LEU A 9 -3.71 16.26 8.00
C LEU A 9 -3.43 16.68 6.56
N ARG A 10 -2.63 17.73 6.37
CA ARG A 10 -2.25 18.21 5.03
C ARG A 10 -1.52 17.13 4.23
N LYS A 11 -0.63 16.37 4.87
CA LYS A 11 0.10 15.27 4.22
C LYS A 11 -0.82 14.10 3.86
N GLY A 12 -1.82 13.80 4.69
CA GLY A 12 -2.86 12.82 4.37
C GLY A 12 -3.68 13.22 3.14
N ILE A 13 -4.09 14.48 3.05
CA ILE A 13 -4.82 15.00 1.87
C ILE A 13 -3.94 14.94 0.62
N GLN A 14 -2.68 15.38 0.71
CA GLN A 14 -1.73 15.31 -0.42
C GLN A 14 -1.51 13.88 -0.91
N LEU A 15 -1.43 12.93 0.02
CA LEU A 15 -1.30 11.51 -0.30
C LEU A 15 -2.54 11.00 -1.04
N TYR A 16 -3.74 11.30 -0.53
CA TYR A 16 -5.01 10.93 -1.16
C TYR A 16 -5.13 11.48 -2.59
N GLU A 17 -4.90 12.79 -2.76
CA GLU A 17 -4.96 13.44 -4.07
C GLU A 17 -3.99 12.79 -5.07
N THR A 18 -2.78 12.45 -4.60
CA THR A 18 -1.77 11.78 -5.44
C THR A 18 -2.21 10.36 -5.81
N MET A 19 -2.76 9.59 -4.87
CA MET A 19 -3.26 8.23 -5.11
C MET A 19 -4.44 8.21 -6.10
N CYS A 20 -5.27 9.26 -6.15
CA CYS A 20 -6.34 9.36 -7.14
C CYS A 20 -5.83 9.52 -8.58
N VAL A 21 -4.60 10.01 -8.78
CA VAL A 21 -4.04 10.30 -10.11
C VAL A 21 -2.83 9.43 -10.50
N ARG A 22 -2.28 8.67 -9.55
CA ARG A 22 -1.12 7.80 -9.76
C ARG A 22 -1.32 6.48 -9.04
N TRP A 23 -1.04 5.39 -9.75
CA TRP A 23 -1.06 4.02 -9.23
C TRP A 23 0.16 3.69 -8.36
N GLY A 24 1.27 4.43 -8.51
CA GLY A 24 2.48 4.28 -7.72
C GLY A 24 2.84 5.57 -6.99
N VAL A 25 3.05 5.48 -5.68
CA VAL A 25 3.38 6.62 -4.81
C VAL A 25 4.51 6.26 -3.87
N MET A 26 5.42 7.19 -3.62
CA MET A 26 6.51 7.04 -2.64
C MET A 26 6.36 8.06 -1.52
N LEU A 27 6.37 7.60 -0.27
CA LEU A 27 6.42 8.45 0.91
C LEU A 27 7.89 8.73 1.26
N VAL A 28 8.36 9.94 0.98
CA VAL A 28 9.76 10.33 1.20
C VAL A 28 9.86 11.26 2.41
N GLY A 29 10.84 11.02 3.28
CA GLY A 29 11.11 11.84 4.45
C GLY A 29 12.03 11.14 5.45
N PRO A 30 12.49 11.86 6.49
CA PRO A 30 13.39 11.30 7.49
C PRO A 30 12.74 10.17 8.30
N THR A 31 13.57 9.37 8.98
CA THR A 31 13.13 8.38 9.95
C THR A 31 12.34 9.06 11.07
N GLY A 32 11.24 8.45 11.51
CA GLY A 32 10.35 9.05 12.50
C GLY A 32 9.48 10.21 11.99
N GLY A 33 9.56 10.58 10.70
CA GLY A 33 8.76 11.67 10.10
C GLY A 33 7.26 11.39 9.94
N GLY A 34 6.71 10.35 10.58
CA GLY A 34 5.28 10.04 10.55
C GLY A 34 4.73 9.47 9.23
N LYS A 35 5.59 9.01 8.31
CA LYS A 35 5.18 8.46 7.00
C LYS A 35 4.16 7.32 7.13
N THR A 36 4.50 6.33 7.95
CA THR A 36 3.61 5.21 8.28
C THR A 36 2.32 5.70 8.92
N ALA A 37 2.39 6.63 9.87
CA ALA A 37 1.20 7.18 10.51
C ALA A 37 0.26 7.88 9.49
N VAL A 38 0.80 8.64 8.53
CA VAL A 38 0.00 9.27 7.46
C VAL A 38 -0.69 8.23 6.59
N LEU A 39 0.02 7.17 6.18
CA LEU A 39 -0.54 6.08 5.36
C LEU A 39 -1.69 5.36 6.08
N HIS A 40 -1.45 4.95 7.32
CA HIS A 40 -2.45 4.24 8.12
C HIS A 40 -3.65 5.14 8.47
N ASN A 41 -3.43 6.43 8.74
CA ASN A 41 -4.51 7.38 8.97
C ASN A 41 -5.39 7.58 7.73
N LEU A 42 -4.78 7.60 6.54
CA LEU A 42 -5.55 7.70 5.30
C LEU A 42 -6.40 6.44 5.07
N ALA A 43 -5.82 5.24 5.27
CA ALA A 43 -6.56 3.98 5.19
C ALA A 43 -7.75 3.96 6.16
N PHE A 44 -7.53 4.39 7.41
CA PHE A 44 -8.58 4.51 8.41
C PHE A 44 -9.66 5.50 7.99
N ALA A 45 -9.28 6.67 7.47
CA ALA A 45 -10.22 7.69 7.02
C ALA A 45 -11.08 7.21 5.85
N LEU A 46 -10.51 6.50 4.88
CA LEU A 46 -11.25 5.93 3.75
C LEU A 46 -12.27 4.88 4.21
N ASN A 47 -11.87 4.01 5.14
CA ASN A 47 -12.79 3.02 5.71
C ASN A 47 -13.92 3.71 6.50
N TYR A 48 -13.59 4.69 7.34
CA TYR A 48 -14.57 5.45 8.12
C TYR A 48 -15.58 6.18 7.22
N LEU A 49 -15.12 6.81 6.13
CA LEU A 49 -16.01 7.48 5.17
C LEU A 49 -16.94 6.51 4.46
N TYR A 50 -16.45 5.31 4.13
CA TYR A 50 -17.27 4.25 3.55
C TYR A 50 -18.32 3.73 4.52
N GLU A 51 -17.95 3.44 5.78
CA GLU A 51 -18.87 2.98 6.83
C GLU A 51 -19.97 3.99 7.17
N ASN A 52 -19.69 5.29 7.02
CA ASN A 52 -20.64 6.37 7.24
C ASN A 52 -21.43 6.77 5.97
N GLU A 53 -21.33 5.98 4.90
CA GLU A 53 -22.03 6.18 3.63
C GLU A 53 -21.81 7.57 3.02
N VAL A 54 -20.64 8.18 3.27
CA VAL A 54 -20.31 9.50 2.73
C VAL A 54 -20.15 9.37 1.22
N PRO A 55 -20.82 10.22 0.41
CA PRO A 55 -20.73 10.12 -1.03
C PRO A 55 -19.32 10.47 -1.52
N GLY A 56 -18.69 9.54 -2.23
CA GLY A 56 -17.42 9.76 -2.92
C GLY A 56 -17.03 8.55 -3.76
N PRO A 57 -16.51 8.76 -4.99
CA PRO A 57 -16.23 7.66 -5.91
C PRO A 57 -15.12 6.72 -5.40
N ASN A 58 -14.18 7.25 -4.61
CA ASN A 58 -12.99 6.53 -4.15
C ASN A 58 -13.01 6.20 -2.65
N PHE A 59 -14.10 6.51 -1.94
CA PHE A 59 -14.25 6.16 -0.53
C PHE A 59 -14.63 4.69 -0.45
N ARG A 60 -13.61 3.84 -0.31
CA ARG A 60 -13.70 2.40 -0.22
C ARG A 60 -12.76 1.91 0.89
N PRO A 61 -13.04 0.73 1.49
CA PRO A 61 -12.14 0.11 2.44
C PRO A 61 -10.75 -0.10 1.82
N VAL A 62 -9.74 -0.25 2.67
CA VAL A 62 -8.36 -0.47 2.23
C VAL A 62 -7.81 -1.73 2.89
N THR A 63 -7.29 -2.64 2.08
CA THR A 63 -6.49 -3.78 2.51
C THR A 63 -5.02 -3.50 2.23
N MET A 64 -4.18 -3.64 3.25
CA MET A 64 -2.75 -3.35 3.17
C MET A 64 -1.94 -4.64 3.23
N GLN A 65 -1.08 -4.86 2.23
CA GLN A 65 -0.08 -5.93 2.19
C GLN A 65 1.32 -5.31 2.28
N THR A 66 1.95 -5.41 3.44
CA THR A 66 3.28 -4.82 3.67
C THR A 66 4.37 -5.89 3.56
N MET A 67 5.43 -5.57 2.82
CA MET A 67 6.63 -6.41 2.70
C MET A 67 7.90 -5.58 2.85
N ASN A 68 8.93 -6.17 3.45
CA ASN A 68 10.27 -5.58 3.48
C ASN A 68 11.12 -6.20 2.36
N PRO A 69 11.36 -5.49 1.24
CA PRO A 69 12.08 -6.05 0.09
C PRO A 69 13.54 -6.39 0.39
N LYS A 70 14.12 -5.86 1.47
CA LYS A 70 15.50 -6.14 1.89
C LYS A 70 15.62 -7.34 2.84
N ALA A 71 14.50 -7.82 3.38
CA ALA A 71 14.48 -9.00 4.25
C ALA A 71 14.45 -10.32 3.47
N VAL A 72 14.27 -10.27 2.16
CA VAL A 72 14.16 -11.42 1.26
C VAL A 72 15.19 -11.35 0.15
N HIS A 73 15.56 -12.49 -0.42
CA HIS A 73 16.44 -12.48 -1.60
C HIS A 73 15.71 -11.90 -2.81
N ILE A 74 16.47 -11.27 -3.73
CA ILE A 74 15.89 -10.63 -4.92
C ILE A 74 15.09 -11.63 -5.78
N ASN A 75 15.56 -12.87 -5.86
CA ASN A 75 14.89 -13.96 -6.56
C ASN A 75 13.58 -14.37 -5.89
N GLU A 76 13.51 -14.33 -4.55
CA GLU A 76 12.29 -14.63 -3.80
C GLU A 76 11.29 -13.47 -3.85
N LEU A 77 11.77 -12.24 -4.02
CA LEU A 77 10.91 -11.06 -4.13
C LEU A 77 10.22 -10.98 -5.50
N TYR A 78 10.99 -11.11 -6.58
CA TYR A 78 10.49 -10.93 -7.95
C TYR A 78 10.14 -12.23 -8.67
N GLY A 79 10.62 -13.37 -8.16
CA GLY A 79 10.58 -14.64 -8.87
C GLY A 79 11.83 -14.84 -9.72
N TYR A 80 12.07 -16.09 -10.09
CA TYR A 80 13.20 -16.47 -10.94
C TYR A 80 12.88 -17.74 -11.73
N VAL A 81 13.63 -17.97 -12.80
CA VAL A 81 13.59 -19.23 -13.55
C VAL A 81 14.67 -20.15 -12.98
N ASP A 82 14.28 -21.34 -12.53
CA ASP A 82 15.24 -22.34 -12.08
C ASP A 82 16.04 -22.85 -13.28
N SER A 83 17.38 -22.74 -13.21
CA SER A 83 18.26 -23.11 -14.32
C SER A 83 18.33 -24.62 -14.58
N LYS A 84 17.90 -25.45 -13.64
CA LYS A 84 17.88 -26.92 -13.78
C LYS A 84 16.56 -27.43 -14.32
N THR A 85 15.44 -26.92 -13.84
CA THR A 85 14.10 -27.37 -14.27
C THR A 85 13.54 -26.54 -15.41
N LEU A 86 14.08 -25.33 -15.64
CA LEU A 86 13.55 -24.32 -16.56
C LEU A 86 12.12 -23.87 -16.22
N GLU A 87 11.69 -24.09 -14.98
CA GLU A 87 10.38 -23.69 -14.49
C GLU A 87 10.44 -22.30 -13.83
N TRP A 88 9.36 -21.55 -13.97
CA TRP A 88 9.17 -20.28 -13.30
C TRP A 88 8.78 -20.50 -11.83
N GLN A 89 9.52 -19.87 -10.92
CA GLN A 89 9.15 -19.78 -9.51
C GLN A 89 8.62 -18.37 -9.20
N ASP A 90 7.40 -18.31 -8.69
CA ASP A 90 6.73 -17.06 -8.33
C ASP A 90 7.39 -16.39 -7.12
N GLY A 91 7.60 -15.07 -7.22
CA GLY A 91 8.07 -14.23 -6.12
C GLY A 91 6.96 -13.64 -5.26
N LEU A 92 7.33 -13.15 -4.08
CA LEU A 92 6.42 -12.56 -3.10
C LEU A 92 5.62 -11.38 -3.66
N LEU A 93 6.26 -10.51 -4.45
CA LEU A 93 5.59 -9.36 -5.05
C LEU A 93 4.56 -9.81 -6.11
N GLY A 94 4.92 -10.80 -6.93
CA GLY A 94 4.01 -11.36 -7.92
C GLY A 94 2.80 -12.04 -7.28
N LEU A 95 3.00 -12.73 -6.15
CA LEU A 95 1.92 -13.30 -5.37
C LEU A 95 1.00 -12.22 -4.79
N ALA A 96 1.56 -11.17 -4.18
CA ALA A 96 0.79 -10.06 -3.61
C ALA A 96 -0.08 -9.36 -4.68
N VAL A 97 0.48 -9.06 -5.85
CA VAL A 97 -0.28 -8.47 -6.97
C VAL A 97 -1.39 -9.40 -7.44
N ARG A 98 -1.12 -10.71 -7.53
CA ARG A 98 -2.13 -11.69 -7.95
C ARG A 98 -3.28 -11.77 -6.95
N THR A 99 -2.97 -11.79 -5.65
CA THR A 99 -3.99 -11.73 -4.60
C THR A 99 -4.82 -10.45 -4.69
N ALA A 100 -4.18 -9.30 -4.93
CA ALA A 100 -4.86 -8.02 -5.08
C ALA A 100 -5.81 -7.99 -6.29
N VAL A 101 -5.37 -8.51 -7.45
CA VAL A 101 -6.18 -8.53 -8.69
C VAL A 101 -7.34 -9.52 -8.63
N ASN A 102 -7.21 -10.59 -7.83
CA ASN A 102 -8.28 -11.57 -7.64
C ASN A 102 -9.40 -11.09 -6.69
N CYS A 103 -9.27 -9.91 -6.08
CA CYS A 103 -10.33 -9.31 -5.28
C CYS A 103 -11.43 -8.76 -6.18
N GLU A 104 -12.63 -9.35 -6.12
CA GLU A 104 -13.81 -8.90 -6.89
C GLU A 104 -14.56 -7.76 -6.20
N GLU A 105 -14.32 -7.56 -4.90
CA GLU A 105 -14.92 -6.49 -4.12
C GLU A 105 -14.30 -5.12 -4.47
N GLU A 106 -15.08 -4.04 -4.39
CA GLU A 106 -14.60 -2.68 -4.58
C GLU A 106 -13.77 -2.19 -3.37
N ILE A 107 -12.64 -2.83 -3.10
CA ILE A 107 -11.72 -2.52 -2.01
C ILE A 107 -10.38 -2.09 -2.58
N HIS A 108 -9.78 -1.05 -2.01
CA HIS A 108 -8.43 -0.65 -2.37
C HIS A 108 -7.42 -1.68 -1.87
N GLN A 109 -6.62 -2.24 -2.77
CA GLN A 109 -5.55 -3.17 -2.45
C GLN A 109 -4.20 -2.43 -2.50
N TRP A 110 -3.63 -2.11 -1.34
CA TRP A 110 -2.36 -1.40 -1.23
C TRP A 110 -1.22 -2.37 -0.94
N ILE A 111 -0.30 -2.49 -1.89
CA ILE A 111 0.93 -3.26 -1.73
C ILE A 111 2.05 -2.29 -1.34
N ILE A 112 2.61 -2.48 -0.15
CA ILE A 112 3.53 -1.55 0.49
C ILE A 112 4.91 -2.20 0.61
N CYS A 113 5.89 -1.62 -0.04
CA CYS A 113 7.30 -1.98 0.14
C CYS A 113 7.91 -1.09 1.23
N ASP A 114 7.99 -1.59 2.46
CA ASP A 114 8.58 -0.88 3.61
C ASP A 114 9.98 -1.42 3.91
N GLY A 115 10.99 -0.77 3.34
CA GLY A 115 12.39 -1.13 3.51
C GLY A 115 13.31 0.08 3.24
N PRO A 116 14.60 -0.02 3.63
CA PRO A 116 15.60 1.01 3.36
C PRO A 116 16.01 1.06 1.88
#